data_AF-A0A0B7B3G0-F1
#
_entry.id   AF-A0A0B7B3G0-F1
#
_cell.length_a   1.000
_cell.length_b   1.000
_cell.length_c   1.000
_cell.angle_alpha   90.00
_cell.angle_beta   90.00
_cell.angle_gamma   90.00
#
_symmetry.space_group_name_H-M   'P 1'
#
loop_
_entity.id
_entity.type
_entity.pdbx_description
1 polymer ?
#
loop_
_entity_poly.entity_id
_entity_poly.type
_entity_poly.pdbx_seq_one_letter_code
_entity_poly.pdbx_strand_id
1 'polypeptide(L)'
;MKFLDLPTELVHYIVKFLPAESLSRLSQTCKQLNEVADSDSLWQGLSYREYKIGSNKGWNISYKVMYTKILRPWHKFLGLKRIELVPYGGLVNVCWAEGEIQVIRYHSKPGDMAFSKLSRVPLFSLRWNETVPCIEVVCVQCSYERPAVLSQMCMFSLVQCDVRNCYKDHKMKVSGTSEQIIFKVRRSGEQRVSLKP
;
A
#
# COMPACT_ATOMS: atom_id res chain seq x y z
N MET A 1 36.16 21.56 -12.20
CA MET A 1 35.71 20.62 -11.14
C MET A 1 34.57 19.81 -11.69
N LYS A 2 34.70 18.48 -11.68
CA LYS A 2 33.65 17.53 -12.04
C LYS A 2 32.97 17.06 -10.76
N PHE A 3 31.70 16.67 -10.85
CA PHE A 3 30.92 16.16 -9.73
C PHE A 3 31.55 14.91 -9.06
N LEU A 4 32.31 14.12 -9.83
CA LEU A 4 32.99 12.93 -9.34
C LEU A 4 34.30 13.23 -8.58
N ASP A 5 34.77 14.49 -8.61
CA ASP A 5 35.95 14.91 -7.86
C ASP A 5 35.61 15.17 -6.37
N LEU A 6 34.32 15.13 -6.00
CA LEU A 6 33.88 15.27 -4.61
C LEU A 6 34.07 13.96 -3.82
N PRO A 7 34.38 14.05 -2.51
CA PRO A 7 34.32 12.91 -1.59
C PRO A 7 32.97 12.20 -1.63
N THR A 8 32.99 10.87 -1.54
CA THR A 8 31.81 10.00 -1.66
C THR A 8 30.72 10.35 -0.65
N GLU A 9 31.08 10.87 0.52
CA GLU A 9 30.15 11.32 1.56
C GLU A 9 29.34 12.55 1.12
N LEU A 10 29.99 13.50 0.44
CA LEU A 10 29.32 14.68 -0.10
C LEU A 10 28.42 14.31 -1.28
N VAL A 11 28.90 13.42 -2.15
CA VAL A 11 28.08 12.87 -3.24
C VAL A 11 26.86 12.17 -2.66
N HIS A 12 27.03 11.31 -1.66
CA HIS A 12 25.94 10.61 -0.98
C HIS A 12 24.95 11.57 -0.32
N TYR A 13 25.44 12.64 0.33
CA TYR A 13 24.61 13.68 0.92
C TYR A 13 23.76 14.41 -0.13
N ILE A 14 24.35 14.79 -1.27
CA ILE A 14 23.63 15.46 -2.36
C ILE A 14 22.57 14.51 -2.95
N VAL A 15 22.96 13.26 -3.21
CA VAL A 15 22.09 12.23 -3.79
C VAL A 15 20.89 11.92 -2.90
N LYS A 16 21.03 12.00 -1.57
CA LYS A 16 19.93 11.84 -0.60
C LYS A 16 18.74 12.77 -0.84
N PHE A 17 18.95 13.94 -1.45
CA PHE A 17 17.87 14.90 -1.74
C PHE A 17 17.11 14.59 -3.02
N LEU A 18 17.62 13.69 -3.88
CA LEU A 18 16.96 13.36 -5.14
C LEU A 18 15.70 12.48 -4.95
N PRO A 19 14.71 12.57 -5.85
CA PRO A 19 13.61 11.62 -5.91
C PRO A 19 14.06 10.29 -6.55
N ALA A 20 13.34 9.21 -6.29
CA ALA A 20 13.73 7.87 -6.72
C ALA A 20 13.86 7.71 -8.25
N GLU A 21 13.04 8.42 -9.03
CA GLU A 21 13.12 8.40 -10.49
C GLU A 21 14.46 8.95 -11.00
N SER A 22 15.00 9.97 -10.33
CA SER A 22 16.28 10.55 -10.67
C SER A 22 17.43 9.66 -10.22
N LEU A 23 17.28 8.93 -9.11
CA LEU A 23 18.27 7.96 -8.65
C LEU A 23 18.48 6.82 -9.63
N SER A 24 17.41 6.29 -10.22
CA SER A 24 17.51 5.24 -11.24
C SER A 24 18.23 5.71 -12.50
N ARG A 25 18.14 6.99 -12.86
CA ARG A 25 18.90 7.57 -13.99
C ARG A 25 20.35 7.79 -13.59
N LEU A 26 20.59 8.32 -12.39
CA LEU A 26 21.93 8.57 -11.85
C LEU A 26 22.74 7.28 -11.73
N SER A 27 22.13 6.18 -11.28
CA SER A 27 22.81 4.89 -11.16
C SER A 27 23.28 4.29 -12.49
N GLN A 28 22.76 4.77 -13.63
CA GLN A 28 23.14 4.30 -14.97
C GLN A 28 24.30 5.11 -15.58
N THR A 29 24.73 6.20 -14.94
CA THR A 29 25.72 7.11 -15.52
C THR A 29 27.16 6.62 -15.36
N CYS A 30 27.55 6.18 -14.15
CA CYS A 30 28.89 5.65 -13.87
C CYS A 30 28.89 4.69 -12.67
N LYS A 31 30.00 3.95 -12.50
CA LYS A 31 30.16 2.96 -11.42
C LYS A 31 30.07 3.57 -10.01
N GLN A 32 30.76 4.68 -9.77
CA GLN A 32 30.75 5.37 -8.47
C GLN A 32 29.33 5.82 -8.08
N LEU A 33 28.57 6.36 -9.03
CA LEU A 33 27.18 6.79 -8.80
C LEU A 33 26.21 5.61 -8.68
N ASN A 34 26.52 4.48 -9.32
CA ASN A 34 25.79 3.23 -9.12
C ASN A 34 25.96 2.72 -7.68
N GLU A 35 27.19 2.66 -7.19
CA GLU A 35 27.51 2.23 -5.82
C GLU A 35 26.86 3.15 -4.78
N VAL A 36 26.97 4.48 -4.97
CA VAL A 36 26.28 5.44 -4.09
C VAL A 36 24.77 5.21 -4.13
N ALA A 37 24.15 5.05 -5.31
CA ALA A 37 22.72 4.83 -5.44
C ALA A 37 22.24 3.45 -4.92
N ASP A 38 23.14 2.48 -4.77
CA ASP A 38 22.83 1.15 -4.22
C ASP A 38 22.83 1.14 -2.67
N SER A 39 23.38 2.17 -2.04
CA SER A 39 23.41 2.32 -0.58
C SER A 39 22.01 2.22 0.05
N ASP A 40 21.84 1.26 0.96
CA ASP A 40 20.56 1.00 1.64
C ASP A 40 20.12 2.16 2.53
N SER A 41 21.09 2.91 3.08
CA SER A 41 20.82 4.10 3.90
C SER A 41 20.14 5.24 3.12
N LEU A 42 20.41 5.35 1.81
CA LEU A 42 19.68 6.28 0.94
C LEU A 42 18.22 5.87 0.83
N TRP A 43 17.96 4.60 0.53
CA TRP A 43 16.61 4.07 0.36
C TRP A 43 15.80 4.10 1.66
N GLN A 44 16.46 3.91 2.82
CA GLN A 44 15.84 4.13 4.12
C GLN A 44 15.42 5.60 4.30
N GLY A 45 16.32 6.55 3.98
CA GLY A 45 16.03 7.98 4.03
C GLY A 45 14.88 8.40 3.12
N LEU A 46 14.82 7.85 1.90
CA LEU A 46 13.74 8.08 0.94
C LEU A 46 12.41 7.49 1.43
N SER A 47 12.43 6.26 1.93
CA SER A 47 11.26 5.58 2.51
C SER A 47 10.66 6.40 3.65
N TYR A 48 11.51 6.95 4.51
CA TYR A 48 11.06 7.83 5.58
C TYR A 48 10.56 9.18 5.07
N ARG A 49 11.27 9.81 4.12
CA ARG A 49 10.88 11.12 3.59
C ARG A 49 9.50 11.09 2.93
N GLU A 50 9.27 10.10 2.06
CA GLU A 50 8.08 10.03 1.21
C GLU A 50 6.92 9.29 1.85
N TYR A 51 7.19 8.22 2.61
CA TYR A 51 6.15 7.36 3.18
C TYR A 51 6.09 7.37 4.71
N LYS A 52 7.01 8.08 5.39
CA LYS A 52 7.17 8.07 6.85
C LYS A 52 7.45 6.67 7.42
N ILE A 53 8.05 5.80 6.62
CA ILE A 53 8.44 4.44 7.01
C ILE A 53 9.95 4.41 7.28
N GLY A 54 10.31 4.29 8.57
CA GLY A 54 11.71 4.28 9.02
C GLY A 54 12.30 2.89 9.27
N SER A 55 11.48 1.83 9.21
CA SER A 55 11.89 0.48 9.57
C SER A 55 11.38 -0.55 8.57
N ASN A 56 12.24 -1.50 8.21
CA ASN A 56 11.95 -2.70 7.43
C ASN A 56 11.67 -3.94 8.31
N LYS A 57 11.43 -3.75 9.61
CA LYS A 57 11.10 -4.85 10.54
C LYS A 57 9.92 -5.68 10.01
N GLY A 58 10.08 -7.00 10.07
CA GLY A 58 9.11 -7.98 9.59
C GLY A 58 9.14 -8.27 8.08
N TRP A 59 9.78 -7.42 7.26
CA TRP A 59 9.88 -7.65 5.81
C TRP A 59 11.16 -8.37 5.39
N ASN A 60 12.20 -8.34 6.22
CA ASN A 60 13.48 -9.04 6.02
C ASN A 60 14.16 -8.80 4.65
N ILE A 61 13.92 -7.63 4.05
CA ILE A 61 14.47 -7.20 2.75
C ILE A 61 15.22 -5.87 2.90
N SER A 62 16.08 -5.56 1.94
CA SER A 62 16.73 -4.25 1.85
C SER A 62 15.70 -3.13 1.60
N TYR A 63 16.00 -1.93 2.08
CA TYR A 63 15.15 -0.75 1.84
C TYR A 63 15.00 -0.45 0.35
N LYS A 64 16.02 -0.73 -0.47
CA LYS A 64 15.92 -0.61 -1.93
C LYS A 64 14.84 -1.50 -2.52
N VAL A 65 14.83 -2.79 -2.16
CA VAL A 65 13.81 -3.75 -2.63
C VAL A 65 12.44 -3.37 -2.08
N MET A 66 12.35 -3.05 -0.79
CA MET A 66 11.12 -2.59 -0.16
C MET A 66 10.55 -1.37 -0.89
N TYR A 67 11.38 -0.37 -1.18
CA TYR A 67 10.93 0.85 -1.84
C TYR A 67 10.45 0.58 -3.28
N THR A 68 11.22 -0.19 -4.06
CA THR A 68 10.96 -0.41 -5.49
C THR A 68 9.84 -1.41 -5.77
N LYS A 69 9.73 -2.47 -4.95
CA LYS A 69 8.75 -3.55 -5.14
C LYS A 69 7.47 -3.37 -4.32
N ILE A 70 7.57 -2.66 -3.18
CA ILE A 70 6.45 -2.52 -2.24
C ILE A 70 5.97 -1.08 -2.18
N LEU A 71 6.77 -0.13 -1.71
CA LEU A 71 6.27 1.24 -1.49
C LEU A 71 5.80 1.92 -2.78
N ARG A 72 6.64 1.92 -3.82
CA ARG A 72 6.32 2.59 -5.09
C ARG A 72 5.18 1.95 -5.85
N PRO A 73 5.07 0.62 -6.00
CA PRO A 73 3.92 0.06 -6.72
C PRO A 73 2.61 0.20 -5.92
N TRP A 74 2.69 0.12 -4.60
CA TRP A 74 1.51 0.04 -3.73
C TRP A 74 1.08 1.36 -3.09
N HIS A 75 1.80 2.47 -3.30
CA HIS A 75 1.47 3.77 -2.71
C HIS A 75 0.03 4.22 -2.93
N LYS A 76 -0.52 4.02 -4.13
CA LYS A 76 -1.91 4.41 -4.45
C LYS A 76 -2.95 3.57 -3.71
N PHE A 77 -2.55 2.37 -3.29
CA PHE A 77 -3.39 1.47 -2.52
C PHE A 77 -3.38 1.82 -1.02
N LEU A 78 -2.39 2.56 -0.53
CA LEU A 78 -2.35 3.02 0.86
C LEU A 78 -3.39 4.12 1.14
N GLY A 79 -3.68 4.33 2.43
CA GLY A 79 -4.52 5.39 2.96
C GLY A 79 -5.98 5.01 3.18
N LEU A 80 -6.78 6.04 3.48
CA LEU A 80 -8.20 5.89 3.78
C LEU A 80 -9.01 5.71 2.49
N LYS A 81 -9.85 4.68 2.47
CA LYS A 81 -10.69 4.30 1.33
C LYS A 81 -12.11 4.02 1.77
N ARG A 82 -13.04 4.22 0.83
CA ARG A 82 -14.43 3.81 0.96
C ARG A 82 -14.64 2.50 0.21
N ILE A 83 -15.27 1.52 0.86
CA ILE A 83 -15.80 0.33 0.19
C ILE A 83 -17.08 0.74 -0.54
N GLU A 84 -17.22 0.34 -1.81
CA GLU A 84 -18.42 0.59 -2.60
C GLU A 84 -19.43 -0.57 -2.40
N LEU A 85 -20.10 -0.56 -1.25
CA LEU A 85 -21.28 -1.40 -0.98
C LEU A 85 -22.52 -0.53 -1.11
N VAL A 86 -23.25 -0.57 -2.22
CA VAL A 86 -24.46 0.24 -2.34
C VAL A 86 -25.56 -0.33 -1.43
N PRO A 87 -26.28 0.47 -0.61
CA PRO A 87 -26.16 1.92 -0.41
C PRO A 87 -25.19 2.36 0.71
N TYR A 88 -24.79 1.45 1.60
CA TYR A 88 -24.16 1.77 2.90
C TYR A 88 -22.69 2.19 2.83
N GLY A 89 -21.95 1.67 1.87
CA GLY A 89 -20.49 1.77 1.79
C GLY A 89 -19.79 1.12 2.97
N GLY A 90 -18.56 1.57 3.24
CA GLY A 90 -17.80 1.20 4.43
C GLY A 90 -16.49 1.96 4.49
N LEU A 91 -15.96 2.17 5.69
CA LEU A 91 -14.68 2.87 5.88
C LEU A 91 -13.55 1.87 6.08
N VAL A 92 -12.49 2.00 5.29
CA VAL A 92 -11.31 1.15 5.38
C VAL A 92 -10.06 2.01 5.36
N ASN A 93 -9.08 1.68 6.20
CA ASN A 93 -7.73 2.23 6.11
C ASN A 93 -6.79 1.13 5.64
N VAL A 94 -6.03 1.41 4.59
CA VAL A 94 -4.92 0.57 4.17
C VAL A 94 -3.65 1.19 4.73
N CYS A 95 -3.05 0.54 5.72
CA CYS A 95 -1.90 1.09 6.44
C CYS A 95 -0.73 0.13 6.45
N TRP A 96 0.46 0.71 6.55
CA TRP A 96 1.70 -0.03 6.78
C TRP A 96 1.74 -0.58 8.21
N ALA A 97 2.18 -1.82 8.36
CA ALA A 97 2.46 -2.48 9.63
C ALA A 97 3.83 -3.18 9.57
N GLU A 98 4.28 -3.73 10.71
CA GLU A 98 5.54 -4.48 10.77
C GLU A 98 5.42 -5.77 9.95
N GLY A 99 6.14 -5.85 8.82
CA GLY A 99 6.14 -7.01 7.93
C GLY A 99 4.92 -7.18 7.03
N GLU A 100 3.94 -6.28 7.06
CA GLU A 100 2.74 -6.40 6.22
C GLU A 100 2.04 -5.07 5.94
N ILE A 101 1.25 -5.02 4.87
CA ILE A 101 0.29 -3.93 4.63
C ILE A 101 -1.09 -4.44 5.04
N GLN A 102 -1.70 -3.80 6.02
CA GLN A 102 -3.00 -4.20 6.56
C GLN A 102 -4.14 -3.39 5.97
N VAL A 103 -5.23 -4.08 5.63
CA VAL A 103 -6.50 -3.49 5.21
C VAL A 103 -7.47 -3.57 6.39
N ILE A 104 -7.70 -2.46 7.08
CA ILE A 104 -8.47 -2.41 8.33
C ILE A 104 -9.82 -1.73 8.09
N ARG A 105 -10.93 -2.40 8.41
CA ARG A 105 -12.27 -1.81 8.43
C ARG A 105 -12.53 -1.07 9.73
N TYR A 106 -13.17 0.09 9.60
CA TYR A 106 -13.76 0.83 10.69
C TYR A 106 -15.27 0.70 10.63
N HIS A 107 -15.88 0.36 11.76
CA HIS A 107 -17.33 0.33 11.91
C HIS A 107 -17.72 0.65 13.35
N SER A 108 -18.91 1.19 13.54
CA SER A 108 -19.53 1.32 14.86
C SER A 108 -20.13 -0.02 15.26
N LYS A 109 -20.06 -0.36 16.54
CA LYS A 109 -20.77 -1.53 17.04
C LYS A 109 -22.27 -1.23 17.15
N PRO A 110 -23.15 -2.24 17.03
CA PRO A 110 -24.58 -2.05 17.29
C PRO A 110 -24.79 -1.51 18.70
N GLY A 111 -25.53 -0.40 18.83
CA GLY A 111 -25.80 0.26 20.13
C GLY A 111 -24.77 1.32 20.55
N ASP A 112 -23.74 1.56 19.75
CA ASP A 112 -22.76 2.62 20.03
C ASP A 112 -23.37 4.03 19.90
N MET A 113 -23.00 4.92 20.83
CA MET A 113 -23.28 6.36 20.73
C MET A 113 -22.37 7.02 19.68
N ALA A 114 -22.78 8.18 19.14
CA ALA A 114 -22.04 8.87 18.07
C ALA A 114 -20.57 9.20 18.37
N PHE A 115 -20.21 9.36 19.65
CA PHE A 115 -18.86 9.68 20.11
C PHE A 115 -18.05 8.44 20.52
N SER A 116 -18.58 7.24 20.35
CA SER A 116 -17.86 6.02 20.69
C SER A 116 -16.65 5.83 19.77
N LYS A 117 -15.64 5.12 20.29
CA LYS A 117 -14.47 4.75 19.50
C LYS A 117 -14.88 3.70 18.46
N LEU A 118 -14.60 3.99 17.18
CA LEU A 118 -14.81 3.04 16.08
C LEU A 118 -14.03 1.75 16.30
N SER A 119 -14.70 0.62 16.06
CA SER A 119 -14.10 -0.70 16.10
C SER A 119 -13.29 -0.96 14.84
N ARG A 120 -12.08 -1.50 15.03
CA ARG A 120 -11.10 -1.78 13.98
C ARG A 120 -11.02 -3.28 13.75
N VAL A 121 -11.24 -3.73 12.51
CA VAL A 121 -11.19 -5.16 12.14
C VAL A 121 -10.31 -5.34 10.91
N PRO A 122 -9.17 -6.06 11.00
CA PRO A 122 -8.31 -6.33 9.86
C PRO A 122 -9.00 -7.32 8.91
N LEU A 123 -9.19 -6.94 7.65
CA LEU A 123 -9.83 -7.78 6.63
C LEU A 123 -8.79 -8.61 5.87
N PHE A 124 -7.77 -7.93 5.36
CA PHE A 124 -6.73 -8.51 4.52
C PHE A 124 -5.37 -8.03 4.98
N SER A 125 -4.37 -8.87 4.77
CA SER A 125 -2.97 -8.54 4.96
C SER A 125 -2.21 -8.83 3.66
N LEU A 126 -1.32 -7.93 3.28
CA LEU A 126 -0.43 -8.12 2.15
C LEU A 126 0.97 -8.37 2.71
N ARG A 127 1.51 -9.54 2.42
CA ARG A 127 2.79 -10.03 2.94
C ARG A 127 3.78 -10.24 1.81
N TRP A 128 5.07 -10.03 2.08
CA TRP A 128 6.12 -10.34 1.11
C TRP A 128 6.45 -11.82 1.17
N ASN A 129 6.45 -12.47 0.00
CA ASN A 129 6.94 -13.83 -0.12
C ASN A 129 8.44 -13.79 -0.49
N GLU A 130 9.26 -14.47 0.31
CA GLU A 130 10.71 -14.58 0.07
C GLU A 130 11.03 -15.59 -1.05
N THR A 131 10.23 -16.65 -1.18
CA THR A 131 10.44 -17.74 -2.15
C THR A 131 10.12 -17.29 -3.57
N VAL A 132 9.02 -16.55 -3.73
CA VAL A 132 8.66 -15.88 -4.98
C VAL A 132 8.61 -14.39 -4.66
N PRO A 133 9.51 -13.54 -5.20
CA PRO A 133 9.66 -12.14 -4.81
C PRO A 133 8.48 -11.28 -5.28
N CYS A 134 7.34 -11.48 -4.64
CA CYS A 134 6.06 -10.85 -4.93
C CYS A 134 5.31 -10.61 -3.62
N ILE A 135 4.26 -9.78 -3.71
CA ILE A 135 3.34 -9.55 -2.60
C ILE A 135 2.19 -10.52 -2.73
N GLU A 136 1.96 -11.28 -1.67
CA GLU A 136 0.81 -12.16 -1.52
C GLU A 136 -0.25 -11.47 -0.68
N VAL A 137 -1.50 -11.53 -1.12
CA VAL A 137 -2.63 -11.00 -0.37
C VAL A 137 -3.30 -12.16 0.36
N VAL A 138 -3.57 -11.96 1.63
CA VAL A 138 -4.09 -12.98 2.54
C VAL A 138 -5.34 -12.46 3.22
N CYS A 139 -6.39 -13.30 3.29
CA CYS A 139 -7.59 -12.98 4.05
C CYS A 139 -7.41 -13.39 5.52
N VAL A 140 -7.29 -12.40 6.41
CA VAL A 140 -7.06 -12.60 7.86
C VAL A 140 -8.34 -13.02 8.59
N GLN A 141 -9.48 -12.85 7.93
CA GLN A 141 -10.78 -13.16 8.54
C GLN A 141 -11.22 -14.62 8.34
N CYS A 142 -10.57 -15.37 7.45
CA CYS A 142 -10.85 -16.81 7.29
C CYS A 142 -9.96 -17.59 8.28
N SER A 143 -10.44 -18.69 8.87
CA SER A 143 -9.74 -19.47 9.91
C SER A 143 -8.36 -20.02 9.53
N TYR A 144 -7.98 -19.94 8.25
CA TYR A 144 -6.74 -20.51 7.70
C TYR A 144 -5.90 -19.50 6.90
N GLU A 145 -6.10 -18.19 7.09
CA GLU A 145 -5.29 -17.15 6.42
C GLU A 145 -5.06 -17.46 4.92
N ARG A 146 -6.15 -17.65 4.16
CA ARG A 146 -6.06 -18.15 2.78
C ARG A 146 -5.68 -17.05 1.79
N PRO A 147 -5.03 -17.41 0.66
CA PRO A 147 -4.69 -16.45 -0.37
C PRO A 147 -5.94 -15.78 -0.93
N ALA A 148 -5.83 -14.47 -1.12
CA ALA A 148 -6.81 -13.60 -1.73
C ALA A 148 -6.24 -13.03 -3.02
N VAL A 149 -7.11 -12.78 -3.99
CA VAL A 149 -6.74 -12.18 -5.26
C VAL A 149 -6.96 -10.68 -5.17
N LEU A 150 -5.93 -9.91 -5.51
CA LEU A 150 -6.06 -8.48 -5.75
C LEU A 150 -6.05 -8.19 -7.24
N SER A 151 -7.10 -7.55 -7.72
CA SER A 151 -7.13 -6.95 -9.05
C SER A 151 -7.08 -5.42 -8.93
N GLN A 152 -6.01 -4.81 -9.43
CA GLN A 152 -5.81 -3.37 -9.35
C GLN A 152 -6.22 -2.73 -10.68
N MET A 153 -7.37 -2.06 -10.70
CA MET A 153 -7.89 -1.34 -11.87
C MET A 153 -7.67 0.17 -11.73
N CYS A 154 -7.68 0.91 -12.85
CA CYS A 154 -7.39 2.36 -12.87
C CYS A 154 -8.33 3.22 -12.00
N MET A 155 -9.51 2.71 -11.62
CA MET A 155 -10.51 3.40 -10.80
C MET A 155 -10.77 2.76 -9.43
N PHE A 156 -10.42 1.49 -9.25
CA PHE A 156 -10.71 0.76 -8.02
C PHE A 156 -9.76 -0.42 -7.85
N SER A 157 -9.58 -0.84 -6.61
CA SER A 157 -8.92 -2.10 -6.28
C SER A 157 -9.97 -3.10 -5.84
N LEU A 158 -9.93 -4.32 -6.36
CA LEU A 158 -10.79 -5.41 -5.93
C LEU A 158 -9.93 -6.36 -5.10
N VAL A 159 -10.31 -6.63 -3.86
CA VAL A 159 -9.72 -7.72 -3.07
C VAL A 159 -10.80 -8.78 -2.88
N GLN A 160 -10.53 -9.98 -3.36
CA GLN A 160 -11.47 -11.10 -3.29
C GLN A 160 -10.81 -12.29 -2.60
N CYS A 161 -11.49 -12.85 -1.60
CA CYS A 161 -11.11 -14.14 -1.05
C CYS A 161 -11.64 -15.25 -1.97
N ASP A 162 -10.81 -16.25 -2.25
CA ASP A 162 -11.15 -17.39 -3.12
C ASP A 162 -12.14 -18.37 -2.45
N VAL A 163 -12.40 -18.22 -1.15
CA VAL A 163 -13.35 -19.06 -0.42
C VAL A 163 -14.78 -18.58 -0.66
N ARG A 164 -15.60 -19.45 -1.29
CA ARG A 164 -17.06 -19.29 -1.36
C ARG A 164 -17.61 -19.07 0.05
N ASN A 165 -18.38 -18.00 0.24
CA ASN A 165 -19.04 -17.62 1.49
C ASN A 165 -18.15 -17.12 2.65
N CYS A 166 -16.87 -16.77 2.47
CA CYS A 166 -16.12 -16.19 3.61
C CYS A 166 -16.83 -14.94 4.19
N TYR A 167 -17.57 -14.17 3.37
CA TYR A 167 -18.44 -13.06 3.80
C TYR A 167 -19.52 -13.40 4.85
N LYS A 168 -19.97 -14.67 4.92
CA LYS A 168 -20.96 -15.14 5.89
C LYS A 168 -20.36 -15.23 7.30
N ASP A 169 -19.11 -15.67 7.40
CA ASP A 169 -18.34 -15.62 8.64
C ASP A 169 -17.94 -14.18 9.00
N HIS A 170 -17.84 -13.29 8.00
CA HIS A 170 -17.50 -11.87 8.17
C HIS A 170 -18.65 -10.97 8.62
N LYS A 171 -19.84 -11.51 8.93
CA LYS A 171 -21.09 -10.73 9.21
C LYS A 171 -21.34 -9.60 8.21
N MET A 172 -20.93 -9.78 6.94
CA MET A 172 -21.22 -8.82 5.87
C MET A 172 -22.49 -9.26 5.16
N LYS A 173 -23.62 -8.63 5.47
CA LYS A 173 -24.82 -8.75 4.63
C LYS A 173 -24.61 -7.95 3.35
N VAL A 174 -24.28 -8.63 2.27
CA VAL A 174 -24.32 -8.08 0.91
C VAL A 174 -25.69 -8.44 0.34
N SER A 175 -26.59 -7.46 0.26
CA SER A 175 -27.84 -7.60 -0.49
C SER A 175 -27.59 -7.18 -1.93
N GLY A 176 -27.24 -8.14 -2.79
CA GLY A 176 -27.01 -7.90 -4.20
C GLY A 176 -26.20 -9.02 -4.82
N THR A 177 -26.65 -9.51 -5.96
CA THR A 177 -26.20 -10.71 -6.70
C THR A 177 -24.81 -10.59 -7.34
N SER A 178 -23.83 -9.99 -6.65
CA SER A 178 -22.46 -9.86 -7.15
C SER A 178 -21.46 -10.01 -6.01
N GLU A 179 -20.77 -11.14 -6.02
CA GLU A 179 -19.81 -11.61 -5.01
C GLU A 179 -18.48 -10.84 -5.07
N GLN A 180 -18.50 -9.51 -4.93
CA GLN A 180 -17.31 -8.67 -5.13
C GLN A 180 -17.23 -7.52 -4.11
N ILE A 181 -16.13 -7.43 -3.37
CA ILE A 181 -15.80 -6.25 -2.55
C ILE A 181 -14.97 -5.28 -3.40
N ILE A 182 -15.65 -4.29 -3.98
CA ILE A 182 -15.04 -3.26 -4.82
C ILE A 182 -14.58 -2.08 -3.94
N PHE A 183 -13.28 -1.78 -3.94
CA PHE A 183 -12.73 -0.58 -3.30
C PHE A 183 -12.55 0.52 -4.33
N LYS A 184 -13.51 1.43 -4.44
CA LYS A 184 -13.40 2.55 -5.38
C LYS A 184 -12.62 3.72 -4.78
N VAL A 185 -11.59 4.13 -5.49
CA VAL A 185 -10.82 5.34 -5.17
C VAL A 185 -11.49 6.50 -5.90
N ARG A 186 -12.20 7.36 -5.17
CA ARG A 186 -12.64 8.64 -5.72
C ARG A 186 -11.39 9.50 -5.92
N ARG A 187 -11.02 9.81 -7.17
CA ARG A 187 -10.02 10.84 -7.45
C ARG A 187 -10.56 12.18 -6.94
N SER A 188 -9.89 12.76 -5.96
CA SER A 188 -10.09 14.16 -5.57
C SER A 188 -9.43 15.03 -6.64
N GLY A 189 -10.22 15.52 -7.60
CA GLY A 189 -9.78 16.51 -8.57
C GLY A 189 -10.28 16.24 -9.98
N GLU A 190 -11.56 16.50 -10.24
CA GLU A 190 -12.08 16.88 -11.56
C GLU A 190 -13.45 17.55 -11.33
N GLN A 191 -13.45 18.89 -11.40
CA GLN A 191 -14.67 19.69 -11.46
C GLN A 191 -15.28 19.61 -12.87
N ARG A 192 -16.62 19.39 -12.88
CA ARG A 192 -17.65 19.78 -13.88
C ARG A 192 -17.46 19.36 -15.35
N VAL A 193 -18.48 18.70 -15.92
CA VAL A 193 -19.37 19.26 -16.98
C VAL A 193 -20.74 18.54 -16.94
N SER A 194 -21.79 19.33 -17.15
CA SER A 194 -23.23 19.12 -17.36
C SER A 194 -23.67 17.80 -18.06
N LEU A 195 -24.88 17.28 -17.90
CA LEU A 195 -26.16 17.88 -18.30
C LEU A 195 -27.36 17.19 -17.61
N LYS A 196 -28.33 18.02 -17.23
CA LYS A 196 -29.75 17.66 -17.09
C LYS A 196 -30.38 17.40 -18.48
N PRO A 197 -31.49 16.67 -18.53
CA PRO A 197 -32.73 17.16 -19.08
C PRO A 197 -33.60 17.77 -17.96
#